data_AF-A0A3D5R0X3-F1
#
_entry.id   AF-A0A3D5R0X3-F1
#
_cell.length_a   1.000
_cell.length_b   1.000
_cell.length_c   1.000
_cell.angle_alpha   90.00
_cell.angle_beta   90.00
_cell.angle_gamma   90.00
#
_symmetry.space_group_name_H-M   'P 1'
#
loop_
_entity.id
_entity.type
_entity.pdbx_description
1 polymer ?
#
loop_
_entity_poly.entity_id
_entity_poly.type
_entity_poly.pdbx_seq_one_letter_code
_entity_poly.pdbx_strand_id
1 'polypeptide(L)'
;AALTTWDDFWEAYAVQTRYIIRKCVDLYEVSESIRARFFPTPYLSCMIAGCAEKGLDVTQGGAQISFTTLEAVTYATTVDSLLAVKYLVFNKKACTLPELVAALKANWQGHEVLQAMAKNRAPKYGRDDDEADGLARRVMQLWCDETWKHRTKATARRFRPGMLSWNYWAGDGYIMSASADGRIKGQFLSNAICPSNGADIHGPTANANSVGKVLGGKAADGRGDWLDYLNELPNGASHTITFNPSILRDPVHKDKFKAFL
;
A
#
# COMPACT_ATOMS: atom_id res chain seq x y z
N ALA A 1 -16.67 19.92 5.10
CA ALA A 1 -16.59 19.89 6.58
C ALA A 1 -15.24 20.46 7.00
N ALA A 2 -15.16 21.14 8.16
CA ALA A 2 -13.88 21.60 8.69
C ALA A 2 -13.08 20.40 9.23
N LEU A 3 -11.77 20.36 8.98
CA LEU A 3 -10.87 19.28 9.42
C LEU A 3 -10.29 19.62 10.79
N THR A 4 -11.11 19.54 11.84
CA THR A 4 -10.76 20.02 13.18
C THR A 4 -10.16 18.96 14.10
N THR A 5 -10.48 17.70 13.85
CA THR A 5 -9.96 16.55 14.60
C THR A 5 -9.21 15.60 13.68
N TRP A 6 -8.43 14.69 14.28
CA TRP A 6 -7.79 13.61 13.53
C TRP A 6 -8.81 12.73 12.81
N ASP A 7 -9.95 12.44 13.44
CA ASP A 7 -10.99 11.59 12.84
C ASP A 7 -11.66 12.28 11.65
N ASP A 8 -11.85 13.61 11.70
CA ASP A 8 -12.32 14.39 10.53
C ASP A 8 -11.34 14.25 9.36
N PHE A 9 -10.03 14.35 9.64
CA PHE A 9 -8.98 14.21 8.63
C PHE A 9 -8.92 12.79 8.06
N TRP A 10 -9.00 11.78 8.93
CA TRP A 10 -9.05 10.38 8.53
C TRP A 10 -10.25 10.10 7.63
N GLU A 11 -11.45 10.59 7.98
CA GLU A 11 -12.62 10.36 7.13
C GLU A 11 -12.49 11.10 5.79
N ALA A 12 -11.91 12.30 5.77
CA ALA A 12 -11.60 12.99 4.51
C ALA A 12 -10.62 12.18 3.63
N TYR A 13 -9.58 11.59 4.21
CA TYR A 13 -8.70 10.65 3.52
C TYR A 13 -9.47 9.43 3.01
N ALA A 14 -10.33 8.83 3.84
CA ALA A 14 -11.11 7.66 3.46
C ALA A 14 -12.07 7.93 2.30
N VAL A 15 -12.74 9.09 2.30
CA VAL A 15 -13.60 9.54 1.19
C VAL A 15 -12.81 9.68 -0.10
N GLN A 16 -11.62 10.28 -0.07
CA GLN A 16 -10.76 10.41 -1.26
C GLN A 16 -10.29 9.04 -1.77
N THR A 17 -9.87 8.14 -0.87
CA THR A 17 -9.46 6.78 -1.23
C THR A 17 -10.60 6.01 -1.90
N ARG A 18 -11.81 6.02 -1.33
CA ARG A 18 -13.00 5.40 -1.93
C ARG A 18 -13.32 5.96 -3.31
N TYR A 19 -13.21 7.27 -3.47
CA TYR A 19 -13.44 7.94 -4.76
C TYR A 19 -12.41 7.51 -5.82
N ILE A 20 -11.12 7.49 -5.46
CA ILE A 20 -10.04 7.07 -6.36
C ILE A 20 -10.22 5.61 -6.78
N ILE A 21 -10.50 4.70 -5.84
CA ILE A 21 -10.78 3.29 -6.13
C ILE A 21 -11.93 3.17 -7.14
N ARG A 22 -13.04 3.89 -6.91
CA ARG A 22 -14.18 3.90 -7.85
C ARG A 22 -13.74 4.33 -9.24
N LYS A 23 -12.95 5.40 -9.36
CA LYS A 23 -12.46 5.88 -10.66
C LYS A 23 -11.55 4.87 -11.36
N CYS A 24 -10.67 4.20 -10.64
CA CYS A 24 -9.82 3.15 -11.20
C CYS A 24 -10.66 1.95 -11.68
N VAL A 25 -11.68 1.54 -10.92
CA VAL A 25 -12.59 0.46 -11.30
C VAL A 25 -13.37 0.82 -12.57
N ASP A 26 -13.93 2.03 -12.64
CA ASP A 26 -14.71 2.49 -13.79
C ASP A 26 -13.83 2.56 -15.06
N LEU A 27 -12.59 3.03 -14.93
CA LEU A 27 -11.62 3.06 -16.04
C LEU A 27 -11.19 1.66 -16.49
N TYR A 28 -10.96 0.76 -15.52
CA TYR A 28 -10.62 -0.62 -15.81
C TYR A 28 -11.76 -1.31 -16.57
N GLU A 29 -13.01 -1.09 -16.18
CA GLU A 29 -14.19 -1.66 -16.85
C GLU A 29 -14.26 -1.28 -18.33
N VAL A 30 -13.98 -0.02 -18.67
CA VAL A 30 -13.93 0.41 -20.08
C VAL A 30 -12.88 -0.40 -20.83
N SER A 31 -11.66 -0.48 -20.28
CA SER A 31 -10.56 -1.22 -20.89
C SER A 31 -10.86 -2.71 -21.02
N GLU A 32 -11.54 -3.27 -20.02
CA GLU A 32 -11.93 -4.66 -19.94
C GLU A 32 -12.95 -5.03 -21.03
N SER A 33 -14.00 -4.22 -21.17
CA SER A 33 -15.02 -4.42 -22.21
C SER A 33 -14.44 -4.41 -23.62
N ILE A 34 -13.44 -3.55 -23.87
CA ILE A 34 -12.73 -3.48 -25.14
C ILE A 34 -11.89 -4.75 -25.35
N ARG A 35 -11.14 -5.21 -24.33
CA ARG A 35 -10.36 -6.45 -24.42
C ARG A 35 -11.23 -7.67 -24.69
N ALA A 36 -12.32 -7.84 -23.93
CA ALA A 36 -13.24 -8.96 -24.08
C ALA A 36 -13.90 -9.01 -25.48
N ARG A 37 -14.08 -7.85 -26.13
CA ARG A 37 -14.68 -7.75 -27.46
C ARG A 37 -13.68 -7.95 -28.60
N PHE A 38 -12.49 -7.35 -28.49
CA PHE A 38 -11.58 -7.20 -29.63
C PHE A 38 -10.28 -8.01 -29.53
N PHE A 39 -9.98 -8.58 -28.36
CA PHE A 39 -8.70 -9.27 -28.12
C PHE A 39 -8.89 -10.68 -27.53
N PRO A 40 -9.74 -11.55 -28.08
CA PRO A 40 -9.87 -12.92 -27.60
C PRO A 40 -8.56 -13.71 -27.81
N THR A 41 -8.27 -14.64 -26.90
CA THR A 41 -7.05 -15.46 -26.93
C THR A 41 -7.38 -16.96 -26.89
N PRO A 42 -7.99 -17.51 -27.96
CA PRO A 42 -8.58 -18.86 -27.93
C PRO A 42 -7.57 -19.97 -27.62
N TYR A 43 -6.31 -19.83 -28.07
CA TYR A 43 -5.27 -20.80 -27.73
C TYR A 43 -4.99 -20.87 -26.22
N LEU A 44 -4.95 -19.72 -25.54
CA LEU A 44 -4.82 -19.68 -24.08
C LEU A 44 -6.06 -20.25 -23.42
N SER A 45 -7.25 -19.95 -23.94
CA SER A 45 -8.53 -20.45 -23.43
C SER A 45 -8.59 -21.98 -23.37
N CYS A 46 -7.97 -22.68 -24.34
CA CYS A 46 -7.87 -24.15 -24.33
C CYS A 46 -7.04 -24.71 -23.15
N MET A 47 -6.19 -23.89 -22.52
CA MET A 47 -5.30 -24.27 -21.42
C MET A 47 -5.82 -23.80 -20.05
N ILE A 48 -6.96 -23.10 -19.99
CA ILE A 48 -7.51 -22.53 -18.75
C ILE A 48 -8.83 -23.19 -18.41
N ALA A 49 -8.86 -23.87 -17.26
CA ALA A 49 -10.06 -24.51 -16.74
C ALA A 49 -11.25 -23.54 -16.67
N GLY A 50 -12.44 -24.00 -17.06
CA GLY A 50 -13.68 -23.24 -17.11
C GLY A 50 -13.99 -22.66 -18.49
N CYS A 51 -12.98 -22.36 -19.32
CA CYS A 51 -13.22 -21.69 -20.61
C CYS A 51 -13.95 -22.63 -21.59
N ALA A 52 -13.49 -23.88 -21.70
CA ALA A 52 -14.09 -24.89 -22.57
C ALA A 52 -15.50 -25.26 -22.10
N GLU A 53 -15.69 -25.45 -20.80
CA GLU A 53 -16.98 -25.81 -20.19
C GLU A 53 -18.04 -24.73 -20.37
N LYS A 54 -17.64 -23.45 -20.34
CA LYS A 54 -18.53 -22.31 -20.54
C LYS A 54 -18.68 -21.89 -22.02
N GLY A 55 -17.83 -22.39 -22.91
CA GLY A 55 -17.76 -21.93 -24.29
C GLY A 55 -17.39 -20.45 -24.42
N LEU A 56 -16.58 -19.93 -23.49
CA LEU A 56 -16.18 -18.52 -23.44
C LEU A 56 -14.66 -18.39 -23.48
N ASP A 57 -14.17 -17.38 -24.19
CA ASP A 57 -12.76 -17.04 -24.16
C ASP A 57 -12.34 -16.59 -22.74
N VAL A 58 -11.08 -16.84 -22.38
CA VAL A 58 -10.54 -16.41 -21.09
C VAL A 58 -10.70 -14.91 -20.90
N THR A 59 -10.54 -14.09 -21.95
CA THR A 59 -10.72 -12.63 -21.86
C THR A 59 -12.18 -12.23 -21.61
N GLN A 60 -13.14 -13.11 -21.91
CA GLN A 60 -14.58 -12.90 -21.73
C GLN A 60 -15.11 -13.47 -20.39
N GLY A 61 -14.22 -13.91 -19.50
CA GLY A 61 -14.60 -14.47 -18.19
C GLY A 61 -14.81 -15.99 -18.19
N GLY A 62 -14.25 -16.71 -19.16
CA GLY A 62 -14.31 -18.17 -19.23
C GLY A 62 -13.67 -18.86 -18.01
N ALA A 63 -12.58 -18.32 -17.46
CA ALA A 63 -11.83 -18.95 -16.37
C ALA A 63 -12.70 -19.36 -15.16
N GLN A 64 -12.38 -20.52 -14.57
CA GLN A 64 -13.04 -21.03 -13.36
C GLN A 64 -12.87 -20.08 -12.17
N ILE A 65 -11.66 -19.55 -11.98
CA ILE A 65 -11.32 -18.53 -10.99
C ILE A 65 -10.98 -17.25 -11.73
N SER A 66 -11.71 -16.17 -11.42
CA SER A 66 -11.68 -14.96 -12.24
C SER A 66 -11.56 -13.71 -11.37
N PHE A 67 -10.33 -13.22 -11.27
CA PHE A 67 -9.97 -12.00 -10.57
C PHE A 67 -9.35 -10.98 -11.52
N THR A 68 -9.46 -9.71 -11.15
CA THR A 68 -8.63 -8.63 -11.64
C THR A 68 -8.00 -7.92 -10.44
N THR A 69 -6.82 -7.35 -10.62
CA THR A 69 -6.07 -6.75 -9.50
C THR A 69 -6.10 -5.24 -9.59
N LEU A 70 -6.38 -4.61 -8.46
CA LEU A 70 -6.10 -3.20 -8.22
C LEU A 70 -4.80 -3.12 -7.41
N GLU A 71 -3.73 -2.60 -8.02
CA GLU A 71 -2.42 -2.47 -7.36
C GLU A 71 -2.29 -1.07 -6.75
N ALA A 72 -2.00 -1.02 -5.45
CA ALA A 72 -1.57 0.20 -4.79
C ALA A 72 -0.04 0.28 -4.75
N VAL A 73 0.46 1.51 -4.67
CA VAL A 73 1.88 1.84 -4.62
C VAL A 73 2.14 2.80 -3.47
N THR A 74 3.39 2.90 -3.01
CA THR A 74 3.83 3.95 -2.07
C THR A 74 3.20 3.91 -0.68
N TYR A 75 2.97 2.70 -0.18
CA TYR A 75 2.26 2.44 1.06
C TYR A 75 2.87 3.18 2.26
N ALA A 76 4.15 2.97 2.55
CA ALA A 76 4.78 3.57 3.72
C ALA A 76 4.84 5.10 3.63
N THR A 77 5.01 5.68 2.44
CA THR A 77 4.99 7.14 2.27
C THR A 77 3.63 7.73 2.62
N THR A 78 2.56 7.01 2.27
CA THR A 78 1.19 7.39 2.64
C THR A 78 1.00 7.27 4.15
N VAL A 79 1.37 6.14 4.74
CA VAL A 79 1.25 5.88 6.18
C VAL A 79 2.07 6.90 6.99
N ASP A 80 3.34 7.09 6.66
CA ASP A 80 4.24 8.03 7.33
C ASP A 80 3.76 9.49 7.18
N SER A 81 3.09 9.82 6.07
CA SER A 81 2.49 11.15 5.88
C SER A 81 1.28 11.35 6.78
N LEU A 82 0.43 10.33 6.90
CA LEU A 82 -0.71 10.34 7.82
C LEU A 82 -0.25 10.42 9.29
N LEU A 83 0.80 9.66 9.66
CA LEU A 83 1.44 9.73 10.97
C LEU A 83 2.01 11.12 11.25
N ALA A 84 2.69 11.73 10.28
CA ALA A 84 3.23 13.07 10.42
C ALA A 84 2.13 14.13 10.57
N VAL A 85 1.03 14.06 9.82
CA VAL A 85 -0.12 14.95 10.00
C VAL A 85 -0.72 14.78 11.39
N LYS A 86 -1.00 13.54 11.81
CA LYS A 86 -1.52 13.24 13.15
C LYS A 86 -0.62 13.83 14.24
N TYR A 87 0.68 13.61 14.11
CA TYR A 87 1.67 14.03 15.09
C TYR A 87 1.83 15.56 15.13
N LEU A 88 2.09 16.21 13.99
CA LEU A 88 2.43 17.63 13.93
C LEU A 88 1.23 18.52 14.16
N VAL A 89 0.08 18.19 13.58
CA VAL A 89 -1.11 19.06 13.62
C VAL A 89 -1.97 18.77 14.83
N PHE A 90 -2.30 17.50 15.07
CA PHE A 90 -3.35 17.14 16.02
C PHE A 90 -2.78 16.81 17.42
N ASN A 91 -1.67 16.08 17.50
CA ASN A 91 -1.09 15.66 18.78
C ASN A 91 -0.20 16.75 19.40
N LYS A 92 0.86 17.17 18.69
CA LYS A 92 1.84 18.15 19.19
C LYS A 92 1.47 19.60 18.89
N LYS A 93 0.57 19.83 17.93
CA LYS A 93 0.16 21.18 17.49
C LYS A 93 1.36 22.08 17.16
N ALA A 94 2.38 21.49 16.53
CA ALA A 94 3.59 22.18 16.08
C ALA A 94 3.32 23.12 14.89
N CYS A 95 2.26 22.84 14.13
CA CYS A 95 1.73 23.71 13.09
C CYS A 95 0.23 23.45 12.89
N THR A 96 -0.43 24.34 12.15
CA THR A 96 -1.80 24.18 11.65
C THR A 96 -1.82 23.48 10.29
N LEU A 97 -2.98 22.95 9.86
CA LEU A 97 -3.13 22.37 8.52
C LEU A 97 -2.74 23.35 7.39
N PRO A 98 -3.19 24.63 7.39
CA PRO A 98 -2.77 25.59 6.37
C PRO A 98 -1.26 25.83 6.32
N GLU A 99 -0.58 25.88 7.48
CA GLU A 99 0.87 26.03 7.54
C GLU A 99 1.60 24.80 7.00
N LEU A 100 1.13 23.58 7.33
CA LEU A 100 1.67 22.36 6.74
C LEU A 100 1.47 22.34 5.23
N VAL A 101 0.28 22.71 4.73
CA VAL A 101 0.01 22.80 3.29
C VAL A 101 0.92 23.82 2.61
N ALA A 102 1.16 24.98 3.23
CA ALA A 102 2.09 25.97 2.73
C ALA A 102 3.52 25.42 2.64
N ALA A 103 3.98 24.73 3.70
CA ALA A 103 5.29 24.08 3.71
C ALA A 103 5.43 23.03 2.59
N LEU A 104 4.41 22.20 2.36
CA LEU A 104 4.42 21.21 1.29
C LEU A 104 4.42 21.85 -0.11
N LYS A 105 3.67 22.93 -0.31
CA LYS A 105 3.69 23.71 -1.57
C LYS A 105 5.04 24.37 -1.82
N ALA A 106 5.72 24.81 -0.77
CA ALA A 106 7.08 25.34 -0.82
C ALA A 106 8.15 24.24 -0.93
N ASN A 107 7.77 22.97 -1.10
CA ASN A 107 8.70 21.85 -1.13
C ASN A 107 9.63 21.81 0.10
N TRP A 108 9.11 22.20 1.27
CA TRP A 108 9.82 22.38 2.53
C TRP A 108 10.84 23.53 2.62
N GLN A 109 11.04 24.32 1.56
CA GLN A 109 11.95 25.48 1.58
C GLN A 109 11.44 26.56 2.54
N GLY A 110 12.30 27.01 3.47
CA GLY A 110 11.93 27.96 4.52
C GLY A 110 11.13 27.34 5.68
N HIS A 111 10.94 26.02 5.67
CA HIS A 111 10.22 25.27 6.70
C HIS A 111 11.06 24.09 7.23
N GLU A 112 12.39 24.25 7.28
CA GLU A 112 13.35 23.19 7.56
C GLU A 112 13.17 22.59 8.96
N VAL A 113 12.82 23.41 9.96
CA VAL A 113 12.56 22.94 11.33
C VAL A 113 11.34 22.02 11.36
N LEU A 114 10.25 22.42 10.69
CA LEU A 114 9.04 21.60 10.61
C LEU A 114 9.30 20.31 9.83
N GLN A 115 10.06 20.39 8.74
CA GLN A 115 10.49 19.21 7.98
C GLN A 115 11.32 18.24 8.84
N ALA A 116 12.26 18.76 9.64
CA ALA A 116 13.08 17.95 10.53
C ALA A 116 12.23 17.26 11.60
N MET A 117 11.18 17.91 12.11
CA MET A 117 10.21 17.28 13.00
C MET A 117 9.44 16.15 12.28
N ALA A 118 8.97 16.37 11.05
CA ALA A 118 8.28 15.37 10.25
C ALA A 118 9.15 14.13 9.97
N LYS A 119 10.43 14.32 9.63
CA LYS A 119 11.37 13.23 9.32
C LYS A 119 11.77 12.43 10.56
N ASN A 120 12.11 13.14 11.65
CA ASN A 120 12.88 12.56 12.75
C ASN A 120 12.09 12.38 14.05
N ARG A 121 10.95 13.06 14.21
CA ARG A 121 10.17 13.05 15.46
C ARG A 121 8.79 12.41 15.31
N ALA A 122 8.17 12.51 14.14
CA ALA A 122 6.94 11.79 13.87
C ALA A 122 7.18 10.27 13.87
N PRO A 123 6.23 9.45 14.35
CA PRO A 123 6.29 8.00 14.21
C PRO A 123 6.42 7.58 12.74
N LYS A 124 7.04 6.41 12.51
CA LYS A 124 7.25 5.86 11.17
C LYS A 124 6.94 4.37 11.17
N TYR A 125 6.33 3.91 10.09
CA TYR A 125 6.10 2.49 9.82
C TYR A 125 7.42 1.75 9.56
N GLY A 126 7.49 0.47 9.95
CA GLY A 126 8.70 -0.36 9.79
C GLY A 126 9.63 -0.39 11.00
N ARG A 127 9.15 0.01 12.18
CA ARG A 127 9.94 0.14 13.41
C ARG A 127 9.46 -0.75 14.56
N ASP A 128 8.51 -1.64 14.29
CA ASP A 128 7.76 -2.42 15.29
C ASP A 128 7.08 -1.51 16.34
N ASP A 129 6.47 -0.42 15.87
CA ASP A 129 5.79 0.58 16.70
C ASP A 129 4.27 0.37 16.56
N ASP A 130 3.61 0.02 17.66
CA ASP A 130 2.20 -0.37 17.62
C ASP A 130 1.25 0.77 17.22
N GLU A 131 1.60 2.03 17.49
CA GLU A 131 0.76 3.16 17.04
C GLU A 131 0.92 3.36 15.53
N ALA A 132 2.17 3.34 15.04
CA ALA A 132 2.47 3.49 13.62
C ALA A 132 1.89 2.34 12.79
N ASP A 133 2.12 1.12 13.24
CA ASP A 133 1.67 -0.11 12.58
C ASP A 133 0.15 -0.27 12.69
N GLY A 134 -0.46 0.21 13.77
CA GLY A 134 -1.92 0.26 13.92
C GLY A 134 -2.58 1.18 12.89
N LEU A 135 -2.02 2.37 12.65
CA LEU A 135 -2.50 3.25 11.58
C LEU A 135 -2.22 2.66 10.19
N ALA A 136 -1.04 2.06 10.00
CA ALA A 136 -0.70 1.37 8.78
C ALA A 136 -1.73 0.29 8.45
N ARG A 137 -2.07 -0.57 9.43
CA ARG A 137 -3.09 -1.59 9.27
C ARG A 137 -4.46 -1.00 8.91
N ARG A 138 -4.86 0.11 9.54
CA ARG A 138 -6.12 0.81 9.20
C ARG A 138 -6.14 1.29 7.75
N VAL A 139 -5.01 1.77 7.22
CA VAL A 139 -4.85 2.14 5.79
C VAL A 139 -4.98 0.90 4.90
N MET A 140 -4.34 -0.21 5.27
CA MET A 140 -4.42 -1.46 4.51
C MET A 140 -5.86 -1.97 4.43
N GLN A 141 -6.56 -2.02 5.57
CA GLN A 141 -7.94 -2.49 5.64
C GLN A 141 -8.88 -1.63 4.80
N LEU A 142 -8.78 -0.30 4.90
CA LEU A 142 -9.56 0.60 4.05
C LEU A 142 -9.34 0.30 2.56
N TRP A 143 -8.09 0.14 2.13
CA TRP A 143 -7.78 -0.18 0.73
C TRP A 143 -8.36 -1.53 0.30
N CYS A 144 -8.13 -2.57 1.10
CA CYS A 144 -8.51 -3.93 0.78
C CYS A 144 -10.03 -4.10 0.78
N ASP A 145 -10.70 -3.69 1.86
CA ASP A 145 -12.15 -3.78 2.04
C ASP A 145 -12.90 -3.04 0.94
N GLU A 146 -12.44 -1.84 0.58
CA GLU A 146 -13.07 -1.08 -0.50
C GLU A 146 -12.86 -1.76 -1.85
N THR A 147 -11.65 -2.26 -2.14
CA THR A 147 -11.34 -2.95 -3.40
C THR A 147 -12.22 -4.20 -3.61
N TRP A 148 -12.39 -5.02 -2.58
CA TRP A 148 -13.20 -6.25 -2.65
C TRP A 148 -14.66 -6.04 -3.01
N LYS A 149 -15.21 -4.83 -2.79
CA LYS A 149 -16.61 -4.52 -3.11
C LYS A 149 -16.89 -4.51 -4.61
N HIS A 150 -15.88 -4.43 -5.46
CA HIS A 150 -16.05 -4.20 -6.90
C HIS A 150 -15.98 -5.49 -7.74
N ARG A 151 -16.70 -5.49 -8.85
CA ARG A 151 -16.62 -6.48 -9.94
C ARG A 151 -16.66 -5.75 -11.28
N THR A 152 -16.00 -6.31 -12.29
CA THR A 152 -16.22 -5.87 -13.68
C THR A 152 -17.64 -6.24 -14.11
N LYS A 153 -18.25 -5.41 -14.96
CA LYS A 153 -19.57 -5.67 -15.53
C LYS A 153 -19.44 -6.56 -16.77
N ALA A 154 -18.45 -6.30 -17.62
CA ALA A 154 -18.25 -7.03 -18.88
C ALA A 154 -17.91 -8.52 -18.69
N THR A 155 -17.18 -8.86 -17.62
CA THR A 155 -16.58 -10.21 -17.43
C THR A 155 -16.82 -10.82 -16.05
N ALA A 156 -17.55 -10.12 -15.17
CA ALA A 156 -17.85 -10.52 -13.79
C ALA A 156 -16.62 -10.82 -12.89
N ARG A 157 -15.41 -10.43 -13.31
CA ARG A 157 -14.16 -10.57 -12.55
C ARG A 157 -14.25 -9.82 -11.24
N ARG A 158 -13.90 -10.49 -10.15
CA ARG A 158 -13.81 -9.84 -8.83
C ARG A 158 -12.51 -9.03 -8.75
N PHE A 159 -12.61 -7.77 -8.32
CA PHE A 159 -11.42 -7.01 -7.97
C PHE A 159 -10.82 -7.56 -6.69
N ARG A 160 -9.49 -7.73 -6.68
CA ARG A 160 -8.70 -8.06 -5.50
C ARG A 160 -7.60 -7.02 -5.29
N PRO A 161 -7.25 -6.68 -4.05
CA PRO A 161 -6.19 -5.73 -3.77
C PRO A 161 -4.81 -6.37 -3.94
N GLY A 162 -3.85 -5.56 -4.40
CA GLY A 162 -2.42 -5.86 -4.42
C GLY A 162 -1.60 -4.65 -3.95
N MET A 163 -0.35 -4.88 -3.59
CA MET A 163 0.61 -3.85 -3.20
C MET A 163 1.96 -4.09 -3.86
N LEU A 164 2.10 -3.64 -5.10
CA LEU A 164 3.29 -3.80 -5.93
C LEU A 164 3.54 -2.54 -6.77
N SER A 165 4.76 -2.02 -6.75
CA SER A 165 5.07 -0.72 -7.39
C SER A 165 6.08 -0.75 -8.52
N TRP A 166 6.56 -1.91 -8.99
CA TRP A 166 7.55 -2.02 -10.08
C TRP A 166 8.62 -0.90 -10.01
N ASN A 167 8.61 0.03 -10.97
CA ASN A 167 9.44 1.24 -10.98
C ASN A 167 8.62 2.54 -10.80
N TYR A 168 7.31 2.45 -10.55
CA TYR A 168 6.42 3.59 -10.36
C TYR A 168 6.86 4.46 -9.18
N TRP A 169 7.31 3.85 -8.08
CA TRP A 169 7.80 4.56 -6.89
C TRP A 169 8.99 5.52 -7.17
N ALA A 170 9.79 5.23 -8.20
CA ALA A 170 10.88 6.08 -8.66
C ALA A 170 10.36 7.18 -9.60
N GLY A 171 9.58 6.81 -10.62
CA GLY A 171 9.04 7.75 -11.60
C GLY A 171 8.07 8.78 -11.00
N ASP A 172 7.15 8.31 -10.16
CA ASP A 172 6.14 9.13 -9.50
C ASP A 172 6.75 10.11 -8.50
N GLY A 173 7.97 9.85 -8.01
CA GLY A 173 8.71 10.79 -7.15
C GLY A 173 8.94 12.17 -7.80
N TYR A 174 9.02 12.22 -9.14
CA TYR A 174 9.17 13.46 -9.91
C TYR A 174 7.84 14.16 -10.21
N ILE A 175 6.73 13.39 -10.22
CA ILE A 175 5.38 13.90 -10.46
C ILE A 175 4.78 14.42 -9.14
N MET A 176 4.94 13.68 -8.06
CA MET A 176 4.36 13.95 -6.76
C MET A 176 5.08 15.08 -6.00
N SER A 177 4.28 16.07 -5.58
CA SER A 177 4.69 17.14 -4.67
C SER A 177 5.20 16.60 -3.33
N ALA A 178 5.91 17.44 -2.56
CA ALA A 178 6.35 17.07 -1.21
C ALA A 178 5.22 16.48 -0.37
N SER A 179 5.56 15.49 0.45
CA SER A 179 4.61 14.79 1.32
C SER A 179 4.90 15.07 2.81
N ALA A 180 3.88 14.89 3.64
CA ALA A 180 3.91 15.28 5.05
C ALA A 180 4.91 14.48 5.89
N ASP A 181 5.32 13.30 5.41
CA ASP A 181 6.39 12.49 5.98
C ASP A 181 7.78 13.17 5.96
N GLY A 182 7.89 14.31 5.30
CA GLY A 182 9.11 15.12 5.16
C GLY A 182 9.81 14.92 3.82
N ARG A 183 9.31 14.03 2.95
CA ARG A 183 9.86 13.82 1.61
C ARG A 183 9.70 15.09 0.76
N ILE A 184 10.75 15.46 0.05
CA ILE A 184 10.71 16.54 -0.96
C ILE A 184 10.28 15.99 -2.33
N LYS A 185 9.70 16.84 -3.18
CA LYS A 185 9.50 16.54 -4.60
C LYS A 185 10.85 16.21 -5.26
N GLY A 186 10.86 15.17 -6.09
CA GLY A 186 12.07 14.64 -6.74
C GLY A 186 12.80 13.55 -5.93
N GLN A 187 12.42 13.33 -4.66
CA GLN A 187 12.87 12.17 -3.91
C GLN A 187 11.94 10.98 -4.18
N PHE A 188 12.48 9.76 -4.24
CA PHE A 188 11.68 8.56 -4.46
C PHE A 188 10.66 8.31 -3.34
N LEU A 189 9.56 7.65 -3.71
CA LEU A 189 8.52 7.20 -2.80
C LEU A 189 8.90 5.82 -2.22
N SER A 190 8.15 5.34 -1.23
CA SER A 190 8.30 3.97 -0.73
C SER A 190 7.98 2.93 -1.81
N ASN A 191 8.71 1.82 -1.79
CA ASN A 191 8.50 0.71 -2.71
C ASN A 191 7.52 -0.31 -2.12
N ALA A 192 6.40 -0.53 -2.79
CA ALA A 192 5.40 -1.55 -2.48
C ALA A 192 4.95 -1.44 -1.01
N ILE A 193 5.11 -2.50 -0.21
CA ILE A 193 4.76 -2.50 1.22
C ILE A 193 5.95 -2.14 2.12
N CYS A 194 7.14 -1.92 1.53
CA CYS A 194 8.36 -1.68 2.29
C CYS A 194 8.24 -0.36 3.06
N PRO A 195 8.84 -0.29 4.27
CA PRO A 195 9.07 0.99 4.94
C PRO A 195 9.77 2.00 4.02
N SER A 196 9.53 3.30 4.26
CA SER A 196 10.20 4.37 3.51
C SER A 196 11.71 4.29 3.73
N ASN A 197 12.51 4.53 2.68
CA ASN A 197 13.97 4.41 2.78
C ASN A 197 14.54 5.26 3.93
N GLY A 198 15.26 4.60 4.85
CA GLY A 198 15.86 5.24 6.02
C GLY A 198 14.89 5.48 7.19
N ALA A 199 13.63 5.06 7.08
CA ALA A 199 12.69 5.09 8.18
C ALA A 199 12.92 3.90 9.14
N ASP A 200 13.19 2.72 8.63
CA ASP A 200 13.32 1.44 9.35
C ASP A 200 14.69 1.30 10.07
N ILE A 201 14.87 2.08 11.15
CA ILE A 201 16.14 2.16 11.89
C ILE A 201 16.26 1.17 13.07
N HIS A 202 15.28 0.29 13.28
CA HIS A 202 15.27 -0.69 14.38
C HIS A 202 15.68 -2.11 13.94
N GLY A 203 16.27 -2.24 12.74
CA GLY A 203 16.78 -3.50 12.22
C GLY A 203 15.73 -4.36 11.50
N PRO A 204 16.16 -5.46 10.87
CA PRO A 204 15.34 -6.23 9.93
C PRO A 204 14.17 -6.96 10.59
N THR A 205 14.32 -7.41 11.85
CA THR A 205 13.22 -8.05 12.60
C THR A 205 12.09 -7.08 12.87
N ALA A 206 12.41 -5.85 13.31
CA ALA A 206 11.39 -4.83 13.57
C ALA A 206 10.66 -4.42 12.28
N ASN A 207 11.41 -4.30 11.18
CA ASN A 207 10.86 -4.07 9.85
C ASN A 207 9.89 -5.20 9.45
N ALA A 208 10.33 -6.47 9.52
CA ALA A 208 9.50 -7.62 9.18
C ALA A 208 8.25 -7.76 10.08
N ASN A 209 8.36 -7.45 11.38
CA ASN A 209 7.23 -7.43 12.29
C ASN A 209 6.17 -6.41 11.87
N SER A 210 6.57 -5.16 11.59
CA SER A 210 5.65 -4.13 11.11
C SER A 210 4.94 -4.54 9.81
N VAL A 211 5.69 -5.08 8.85
CA VAL A 211 5.13 -5.59 7.58
C VAL A 211 4.17 -6.75 7.83
N GLY A 212 4.51 -7.67 8.73
CA GLY A 212 3.65 -8.77 9.13
C GLY A 212 2.32 -8.30 9.73
N LYS A 213 2.36 -7.33 10.65
CA LYS A 213 1.17 -6.77 11.32
C LYS A 213 0.15 -6.20 10.33
N VAL A 214 0.62 -5.61 9.21
CA VAL A 214 -0.25 -4.99 8.21
C VAL A 214 -0.70 -5.96 7.12
N LEU A 215 0.07 -7.00 6.81
CA LEU A 215 -0.32 -8.05 5.86
C LEU A 215 -1.45 -8.92 6.39
N GLY A 216 -1.58 -9.00 7.72
CA GLY A 216 -2.58 -9.83 8.38
C GLY A 216 -1.93 -10.71 9.43
N GLY A 217 -2.24 -12.00 9.41
CA GLY A 217 -1.80 -12.96 10.41
C GLY A 217 -2.98 -13.72 11.00
N LYS A 218 -2.74 -14.40 12.13
CA LYS A 218 -3.80 -15.14 12.81
C LYS A 218 -4.86 -14.16 13.33
N ALA A 219 -6.08 -14.31 12.84
CA ALA A 219 -7.21 -13.48 13.23
C ALA A 219 -7.55 -13.74 14.70
N ALA A 220 -7.50 -12.69 15.53
CA ALA A 220 -7.75 -12.81 16.96
C ALA A 220 -9.19 -13.26 17.29
N ASP A 221 -10.12 -13.06 16.35
CA ASP A 221 -11.52 -13.46 16.45
C ASP A 221 -11.82 -14.82 15.80
N GLY A 222 -10.79 -15.53 15.30
CA GLY A 222 -10.95 -16.82 14.64
C GLY A 222 -11.65 -16.76 13.28
N ARG A 223 -11.77 -15.57 12.66
CA ARG A 223 -12.46 -15.39 11.37
C ARG A 223 -11.50 -15.23 10.20
N GLY A 224 -10.33 -15.87 10.25
CA GLY A 224 -9.42 -15.91 9.11
C GLY A 224 -9.91 -16.87 8.03
N ASP A 225 -9.59 -16.58 6.77
CA ASP A 225 -10.07 -17.34 5.61
C ASP A 225 -9.44 -18.74 5.51
N TRP A 226 -8.23 -18.93 6.05
CA TRP A 226 -7.50 -20.20 5.98
C TRP A 226 -6.82 -20.52 7.31
N LEU A 227 -7.31 -21.55 8.02
CA LEU A 227 -6.78 -21.97 9.34
C LEU A 227 -6.70 -20.80 10.35
N ASP A 228 -7.71 -19.93 10.34
CA ASP A 228 -7.79 -18.69 11.11
C ASP A 228 -6.76 -17.61 10.72
N TYR A 229 -5.98 -17.80 9.64
CA TYR A 229 -5.12 -16.75 9.10
C TYR A 229 -5.87 -15.87 8.11
N LEU A 230 -5.70 -14.56 8.27
CA LEU A 230 -6.14 -13.54 7.34
C LEU A 230 -4.93 -13.02 6.58
N ASN A 231 -5.07 -12.86 5.26
CA ASN A 231 -4.12 -12.12 4.43
C ASN A 231 -4.89 -11.01 3.70
N GLU A 232 -4.58 -9.77 4.03
CA GLU A 232 -5.22 -8.58 3.47
C GLU A 232 -4.92 -8.43 1.96
N LEU A 233 -3.78 -8.96 1.49
CA LEU A 233 -3.28 -8.86 0.11
C LEU A 233 -3.06 -10.23 -0.56
N PRO A 234 -4.12 -10.99 -0.89
CA PRO A 234 -3.97 -12.33 -1.46
C PRO A 234 -3.48 -12.34 -2.92
N ASN A 235 -3.45 -11.21 -3.62
CA ASN A 235 -2.71 -11.10 -4.87
C ASN A 235 -1.19 -11.13 -4.65
N GLY A 236 -0.74 -10.71 -3.46
CA GLY A 236 0.65 -10.57 -3.09
C GLY A 236 1.05 -9.12 -2.79
N ALA A 237 2.15 -9.00 -2.06
CA ALA A 237 2.86 -7.77 -1.80
C ALA A 237 4.35 -8.00 -2.08
N SER A 238 5.07 -6.93 -2.44
CA SER A 238 6.54 -6.99 -2.53
C SER A 238 7.17 -6.33 -1.31
N HIS A 239 8.00 -7.10 -0.60
CA HIS A 239 8.82 -6.62 0.50
C HIS A 239 10.30 -6.85 0.17
N THR A 240 11.03 -5.77 -0.04
CA THR A 240 12.46 -5.79 -0.35
C THR A 240 13.25 -5.30 0.84
N ILE A 241 14.23 -6.11 1.28
CA ILE A 241 15.19 -5.74 2.32
C ILE A 241 16.60 -5.90 1.74
N THR A 242 17.45 -4.90 1.97
CA THR A 242 18.87 -4.95 1.58
C THR A 242 19.71 -5.32 2.79
N PHE A 243 20.52 -6.36 2.64
CA PHE A 243 21.45 -6.80 3.67
C PHE A 243 22.89 -6.56 3.25
N ASN A 244 23.74 -6.16 4.20
CA ASN A 244 25.17 -6.14 3.96
C ASN A 244 25.69 -7.59 3.85
N PRO A 245 26.54 -7.94 2.86
CA PRO A 245 27.06 -9.30 2.71
C PRO A 245 27.76 -9.88 3.95
N SER A 246 28.29 -9.03 4.82
CA SER A 246 28.89 -9.44 6.10
C SER A 246 27.91 -10.17 7.03
N ILE A 247 26.60 -10.04 6.85
CA ILE A 247 25.60 -10.81 7.59
C ILE A 247 25.63 -12.31 7.25
N LEU A 248 26.37 -12.72 6.22
CA LEU A 248 26.51 -14.13 5.81
C LEU A 248 27.94 -14.66 5.99
N ARG A 249 28.77 -13.96 6.77
CA ARG A 249 30.22 -14.20 6.86
C ARG A 249 30.63 -15.57 7.41
N ASP A 250 29.85 -16.16 8.31
CA ASP A 250 30.17 -17.42 8.98
C ASP A 250 28.90 -18.26 9.25
N PRO A 251 29.04 -19.55 9.67
CA PRO A 251 27.90 -20.43 9.88
C PRO A 251 26.84 -19.87 10.84
N VAL A 252 27.26 -19.22 11.93
CA VAL A 252 26.32 -18.67 12.92
C VAL A 252 25.49 -17.54 12.32
N HIS A 253 26.09 -16.64 11.54
CA HIS A 253 25.34 -15.56 10.91
C HIS A 253 24.44 -16.06 9.78
N LYS A 254 24.88 -17.08 9.02
CA LYS A 254 24.03 -17.76 8.04
C LYS A 254 22.81 -18.40 8.71
N ASP A 255 22.97 -19.04 9.86
CA ASP A 255 21.86 -19.66 10.58
C ASP A 255 20.91 -18.61 11.17
N LYS A 256 21.43 -17.49 11.67
CA LYS A 256 20.59 -16.33 12.06
C LYS A 256 19.81 -15.76 10.89
N PHE A 257 20.42 -15.66 9.71
CA PHE A 257 19.74 -15.18 8.51
C PHE A 257 18.66 -16.17 8.06
N LYS A 258 18.92 -17.49 8.10
CA LYS A 258 17.89 -18.51 7.84
C LYS A 258 16.73 -18.44 8.83
N ALA A 259 17.01 -18.18 10.11
CA ALA A 259 15.97 -18.06 11.12
C ALA A 259 15.14 -16.77 10.98
N PHE A 260 15.69 -15.75 10.31
CA PHE A 260 14.98 -14.53 9.99
C PHE A 260 14.03 -14.71 8.79
N LEU A 261 14.40 -15.54 7.80
CA LEU A 261 13.58 -15.86 6.63
C LEU A 261 12.40 -16.78 7.00
#